data_AF-E9GTN2-F1
#
_entry.id   AF-E9GTN2-F1
#
_cell.length_a   1.000
_cell.length_b   1.000
_cell.length_c   1.000
_cell.angle_alpha   90.00
_cell.angle_beta   90.00
_cell.angle_gamma   90.00
#
_symmetry.space_group_name_H-M   'P 1'
#
loop_
_entity.id
_entity.type
_entity.pdbx_description
1 polymer ?
#
loop_
_entity_poly.entity_id
_entity_poly.type
_entity_poly.pdbx_seq_one_letter_code
_entity_poly.pdbx_strand_id
1 'polypeptide(L)'
;MQRINAMSGILTVLDERRKERYRIGCCFQPKTENWQPAPCSQRDLLKLFFERFYGPFLLRTPVKVFVMIMTAALVSVNIWGIFQLEQNFDPNWYLNEHSYPSEYFNAMRLYFPESGERASVYTGV
;
A
#
# COMPACT_ATOMS: atom_id res chain seq x y z
N MET A 1 22.63 1.19 11.60
CA MET A 1 22.28 -0.03 12.36
C MET A 1 22.13 0.20 13.87
N GLN A 2 23.06 0.85 14.59
CA GLN A 2 22.93 1.05 16.05
C GLN A 2 21.66 1.79 16.52
N ARG A 3 21.18 2.80 15.79
CA ARG A 3 19.99 3.59 16.20
C ARG A 3 18.67 2.81 16.14
N ILE A 4 18.53 1.86 15.21
CA ILE A 4 17.31 1.04 15.06
C ILE A 4 17.23 0.01 16.19
N ASN A 5 18.36 -0.62 16.54
CA ASN A 5 18.41 -1.60 17.63
C ASN A 5 18.21 -0.94 19.01
N ALA A 6 18.76 0.26 19.20
CA ALA A 6 18.55 1.02 20.44
C ALA A 6 17.07 1.43 20.64
N MET A 7 16.41 1.91 19.58
CA MET A 7 15.00 2.30 19.66
C MET A 7 14.07 1.10 19.86
N SER A 8 14.28 0.00 19.12
CA SER A 8 13.50 -1.22 19.28
C SER A 8 13.66 -1.81 20.68
N GLY A 9 14.89 -1.84 21.22
CA GLY A 9 15.16 -2.38 22.55
C GLY A 9 14.54 -1.55 23.67
N ILE A 10 14.57 -0.21 23.58
CA ILE A 10 13.91 0.67 24.55
C ILE A 10 12.39 0.46 24.51
N LEU A 11 11.79 0.36 23.33
CA LEU A 11 10.36 0.13 23.20
C LEU A 11 9.94 -1.21 23.80
N THR A 12 10.64 -2.30 23.49
CA THR A 12 10.30 -3.63 24.03
C THR A 12 10.49 -3.69 25.53
N VAL A 13 11.59 -3.13 26.06
CA VAL A 13 11.86 -3.10 27.51
C VAL A 13 10.84 -2.24 28.24
N LEU A 14 10.49 -1.06 27.71
CA LEU A 14 9.45 -0.21 28.31
C LEU A 14 8.06 -0.87 28.23
N ASP A 15 7.76 -1.59 27.16
CA ASP A 15 6.50 -2.31 27.00
C ASP A 15 6.41 -3.52 27.94
N GLU A 16 7.50 -4.27 28.12
CA GLU A 16 7.61 -5.33 29.13
C GLU A 16 7.43 -4.79 30.54
N ARG A 17 8.15 -3.71 30.89
CA ARG A 17 7.98 -3.01 32.18
C ARG A 17 6.56 -2.49 32.38
N ARG A 18 5.88 -2.04 31.32
CA ARG A 18 4.48 -1.62 31.35
C ARG A 18 3.54 -2.81 31.59
N LYS A 19 3.77 -3.95 30.94
CA LYS A 19 3.01 -5.21 31.14
C LYS A 19 3.22 -5.79 32.55
N GLU A 20 4.41 -5.64 33.13
CA GLU A 20 4.69 -6.00 34.51
C GLU A 20 3.98 -5.06 35.50
N ARG A 21 3.99 -3.74 35.22
CA ARG A 21 3.50 -2.69 36.12
C ARG A 21 1.99 -2.42 36.03
N TYR A 22 1.27 -2.86 34.99
CA TYR A 22 -0.14 -2.50 34.79
C TYR A 22 -1.08 -3.68 34.50
N ARG A 23 -1.94 -3.93 35.50
CA ARG A 23 -3.41 -4.11 35.50
C ARG A 23 -4.10 -4.84 34.34
N ILE A 24 -4.98 -5.74 34.73
CA ILE A 24 -5.79 -6.63 33.88
C ILE A 24 -6.78 -5.81 33.04
N GLY A 25 -6.49 -5.54 31.77
CA GLY A 25 -7.47 -5.02 30.81
C GLY A 25 -8.27 -3.78 31.27
N CYS A 26 -9.47 -3.59 30.68
CA CYS A 26 -10.30 -2.38 30.76
C CYS A 26 -10.73 -1.93 32.18
N CYS A 27 -10.41 -2.70 33.22
CA CYS A 27 -10.75 -2.40 34.61
C CYS A 27 -9.47 -2.38 35.45
N PHE A 28 -9.09 -1.17 35.89
CA PHE A 28 -7.87 -0.79 36.59
C PHE A 28 -7.60 -1.50 37.94
N GLN A 29 -7.47 -2.82 37.98
CA GLN A 29 -7.14 -3.58 39.20
C GLN A 29 -5.64 -3.94 39.29
N PRO A 30 -4.99 -3.76 40.45
CA PRO A 30 -3.60 -4.20 40.67
C PRO A 30 -3.48 -5.72 40.59
N LYS A 31 -2.36 -6.24 40.05
CA LYS A 31 -2.08 -7.68 40.03
C LYS A 31 -1.85 -8.17 41.47
N THR A 32 -2.53 -9.24 41.86
CA THR A 32 -2.29 -9.96 43.11
C THR A 32 -1.05 -10.87 42.97
N GLU A 33 -0.43 -11.26 44.08
CA GLU A 33 0.84 -12.03 44.13
C GLU A 33 0.78 -13.37 43.33
N ASN A 34 -0.43 -13.94 43.17
CA ASN A 34 -0.68 -15.18 42.44
C ASN A 34 -1.47 -14.95 41.12
N TRP A 35 -1.18 -13.88 40.37
CA TRP A 35 -1.87 -13.62 39.11
C TRP A 35 -1.36 -14.51 37.97
N GLN A 36 -2.23 -15.39 37.45
CA GLN A 36 -1.99 -16.08 36.19
C GLN A 36 -2.85 -15.47 35.07
N PRO A 37 -2.29 -15.23 33.87
CA PRO A 37 -3.06 -14.74 32.74
C PRO A 37 -4.15 -15.75 32.37
N ALA A 38 -5.34 -15.26 32.06
CA ALA A 38 -6.43 -16.12 31.62
C ALA A 38 -5.99 -16.94 30.39
N PRO A 39 -6.38 -18.22 30.29
CA PRO A 39 -6.00 -19.09 29.17
C PRO A 39 -6.45 -18.54 27.81
N CYS A 40 -7.47 -17.67 27.78
CA CYS A 40 -7.92 -16.98 26.57
C CYS A 40 -6.98 -15.85 26.12
N SER A 41 -6.24 -15.21 27.02
CA SER A 41 -5.32 -14.09 26.71
C SER A 41 -4.00 -14.59 26.13
N GLN A 42 -3.59 -15.82 26.47
CA GLN A 42 -2.38 -16.43 25.92
C GLN A 42 -2.55 -17.04 24.51
N ARG A 43 -3.79 -17.09 24.00
CA ARG A 43 -4.08 -17.69 22.70
C ARG A 43 -4.12 -16.60 21.63
N ASP A 44 -3.06 -16.54 20.82
CA ASP A 44 -3.08 -15.78 19.58
C ASP A 44 -3.93 -16.51 18.53
N LEU A 45 -5.21 -16.13 18.45
CA LEU A 45 -6.16 -16.70 17.47
C LEU A 45 -5.63 -16.57 16.03
N LEU A 46 -4.96 -15.47 15.73
CA LEU A 46 -4.32 -15.24 14.44
C LEU A 46 -3.22 -16.26 14.18
N LYS A 47 -2.32 -16.47 15.14
CA LYS A 47 -1.24 -17.45 15.04
C LYS A 47 -1.80 -18.86 14.85
N LEU A 48 -2.81 -19.23 15.64
CA LEU A 48 -3.47 -20.52 15.54
C LEU A 48 -4.12 -20.74 14.16
N PHE A 49 -4.78 -19.71 13.61
CA PHE A 49 -5.36 -19.76 12.27
C PHE A 49 -4.28 -19.93 11.19
N PHE A 50 -3.19 -19.17 11.30
CA PHE A 50 -2.08 -19.25 10.34
C PHE A 50 -1.38 -20.61 10.36
N GLU A 51 -1.09 -21.14 11.54
CA GLU A 51 -0.41 -22.43 11.68
C GLU A 51 -1.31 -23.61 11.30
N ARG A 52 -2.57 -23.59 11.73
CA ARG A 52 -3.44 -24.77 11.61
C ARG A 52 -4.20 -24.84 10.29
N PHE A 53 -4.59 -23.70 9.73
CA PHE A 53 -5.45 -23.64 8.57
C PHE A 53 -4.72 -23.09 7.35
N TYR A 54 -4.17 -21.88 7.45
CA TYR A 54 -3.58 -21.18 6.30
C TYR A 54 -2.30 -21.85 5.78
N GLY A 55 -1.36 -22.16 6.66
CA GLY A 55 -0.08 -22.79 6.34
C GLY A 55 -0.24 -24.10 5.56
N PRO A 56 -0.90 -25.13 6.11
CA PRO A 56 -1.04 -26.41 5.43
C PRO A 56 -1.94 -26.33 4.19
N PHE A 57 -2.88 -25.38 4.11
CA PHE A 57 -3.70 -25.16 2.91
C PHE A 57 -2.87 -24.60 1.75
N LEU A 58 -2.06 -23.58 2.01
CA LEU A 58 -1.24 -22.92 1.00
C LEU A 58 -0.05 -23.79 0.54
N LEU A 59 0.45 -24.67 1.42
CA LEU A 59 1.51 -25.63 1.10
C LEU A 59 1.04 -26.86 0.31
N ARG A 60 -0.28 -27.06 0.10
CA ARG A 60 -0.75 -28.15 -0.75
C ARG A 60 -0.30 -27.92 -2.19
N THR A 61 0.23 -28.97 -2.83
CA THR A 61 0.68 -28.94 -4.23
C THR A 61 -0.34 -28.37 -5.21
N PRO A 62 -1.65 -28.71 -5.19
CA PRO A 62 -2.61 -28.12 -6.12
C PRO A 62 -2.82 -26.61 -5.89
N VAL A 63 -2.84 -26.16 -4.64
CA VAL A 63 -3.03 -24.75 -4.28
C VAL A 63 -1.81 -23.93 -4.71
N LYS A 64 -0.61 -24.48 -4.49
CA LYS A 64 0.65 -23.84 -4.92
C LYS A 64 0.70 -23.64 -6.44
N VAL A 65 0.29 -24.64 -7.22
CA VAL A 65 0.23 -24.55 -8.68
C VAL A 65 -0.83 -23.52 -9.11
N PHE A 66 -2.00 -23.54 -8.48
CA PHE A 66 -3.04 -22.55 -8.75
C PHE A 66 -2.57 -21.11 -8.51
N VAL A 67 -1.91 -20.85 -7.38
CA VAL A 67 -1.36 -19.52 -7.06
C VAL A 67 -0.33 -19.10 -8.11
N MET A 68 0.56 -19.99 -8.54
CA MET A 68 1.55 -19.69 -9.59
C MET A 68 0.90 -19.35 -10.95
N ILE A 69 -0.15 -20.07 -11.33
CA ILE A 69 -0.89 -19.79 -12.56
C ILE A 69 -1.60 -18.43 -12.45
N MET A 70 -2.24 -18.16 -11.31
CA MET A 70 -2.97 -16.93 -11.07
C MET A 70 -2.03 -15.71 -11.09
N THR A 71 -0.85 -15.81 -10.48
CA THR A 71 0.15 -14.73 -10.52
C THR A 71 0.70 -14.54 -11.92
N ALA A 72 1.01 -15.61 -12.66
CA ALA A 72 1.47 -15.52 -14.04
C ALA A 72 0.42 -14.87 -14.97
N ALA A 73 -0.85 -15.26 -14.81
CA ALA A 73 -1.96 -14.65 -15.55
C ALA A 73 -2.08 -13.15 -15.23
N LEU A 74 -2.03 -12.79 -13.95
CA LEU A 74 -2.11 -11.39 -13.52
C LEU A 74 -0.94 -10.57 -14.07
N VAL A 75 0.28 -11.10 -14.05
CA VAL A 75 1.46 -10.45 -14.66
C VAL A 75 1.26 -10.25 -16.16
N SER A 76 0.77 -11.26 -16.89
CA SER A 76 0.54 -11.15 -18.33
C SER A 76 -0.48 -10.07 -18.69
N VAL A 77 -1.58 -9.97 -17.93
CA VAL A 77 -2.60 -8.92 -18.09
C VAL A 77 -2.03 -7.53 -17.79
N ASN A 78 -1.20 -7.40 -16.75
CA ASN A 78 -0.55 -6.12 -16.43
C ASN A 78 0.41 -5.69 -17.56
N ILE A 79 1.22 -6.61 -18.08
CA ILE A 79 2.11 -6.33 -19.21
C ILE A 79 1.29 -5.88 -20.43
N TRP A 80 0.21 -6.60 -20.75
CA TRP A 80 -0.70 -6.21 -21.83
C TRP A 80 -1.31 -4.82 -21.61
N GLY A 81 -1.76 -4.53 -20.39
CA GLY A 81 -2.32 -3.22 -20.02
C GLY A 81 -1.33 -2.07 -20.16
N ILE A 82 -0.04 -2.30 -19.85
CA ILE A 82 1.01 -1.30 -20.06
C ILE A 82 1.19 -0.99 -21.54
N PHE A 83 1.11 -1.98 -22.44
CA PHE A 83 1.21 -1.74 -23.88
C PHE A 83 0.01 -0.99 -24.46
N GLN A 84 -1.18 -1.17 -23.88
CA GLN A 84 -2.40 -0.45 -24.27
C GLN A 84 -2.50 0.95 -23.64
N LEU A 85 -1.56 1.33 -22.78
CA LEU A 85 -1.59 2.61 -22.09
C LEU A 85 -1.24 3.73 -23.08
N GLU A 86 -2.27 4.40 -23.59
CA GLU A 86 -2.10 5.60 -24.40
C GLU A 86 -1.55 6.73 -23.53
N GLN A 87 -0.37 7.24 -23.90
CA GLN A 87 0.24 8.40 -23.25
C GLN A 87 -0.41 9.68 -23.79
N ASN A 88 -1.63 9.98 -23.34
CA ASN A 88 -2.30 11.25 -23.65
C ASN A 88 -1.77 12.34 -22.70
N PHE A 89 -0.92 13.23 -23.21
CA PHE A 89 -0.43 14.40 -22.48
C PHE A 89 -1.26 15.63 -22.89
N ASP A 90 -2.39 15.85 -22.21
CA ASP A 90 -3.13 17.12 -22.31
C ASP A 90 -2.60 18.07 -21.23
N PRO A 91 -1.90 19.17 -21.59
CA PRO A 91 -1.38 20.16 -20.63
C PRO A 91 -2.48 20.76 -19.75
N ASN A 92 -3.71 20.80 -20.25
CA ASN A 92 -4.89 21.30 -19.56
C ASN A 92 -5.24 20.49 -18.29
N TRP A 93 -4.89 19.20 -18.20
CA TRP A 93 -5.12 18.41 -16.98
C TRP A 93 -4.32 18.98 -15.79
N TYR A 94 -3.09 19.44 -16.05
CA TYR A 94 -2.18 19.90 -15.00
C TYR A 94 -2.46 21.33 -14.53
N LEU A 95 -3.34 22.05 -15.23
CA LEU A 95 -3.72 23.42 -14.92
C LEU A 95 -4.93 23.43 -13.99
N ASN A 96 -5.00 24.44 -13.11
CA ASN A 96 -6.21 24.66 -12.32
C ASN A 96 -7.36 25.03 -13.28
N GLU A 97 -8.53 24.43 -13.08
CA GLU A 97 -9.68 24.49 -13.98
C GLU A 97 -10.09 25.95 -14.29
N HIS A 98 -9.96 26.85 -13.30
CA HIS A 98 -10.28 28.28 -13.38
C HIS A 98 -9.05 29.19 -13.57
N SER A 99 -7.94 28.66 -14.11
CA SER A 99 -6.77 29.47 -14.40
C SER A 99 -6.85 30.12 -15.78
N TYR A 100 -6.27 31.32 -15.93
CA TYR A 100 -6.19 32.02 -17.22
C TYR A 100 -5.67 31.13 -18.38
N PRO A 101 -4.62 30.30 -18.21
CA PRO A 101 -4.17 29.41 -19.28
C PRO A 101 -5.21 28.36 -19.68
N SER A 102 -5.97 27.80 -18.72
CA SER A 102 -7.05 26.85 -19.00
C SER A 102 -8.15 27.49 -19.86
N GLU A 103 -8.59 28.70 -19.49
CA GLU A 103 -9.59 29.46 -20.27
C GLU A 103 -9.06 29.82 -21.67
N TYR A 104 -7.80 30.20 -21.78
CA TYR A 104 -7.15 30.48 -23.07
C TYR A 104 -7.13 29.26 -23.98
N PHE A 105 -6.68 28.09 -23.49
CA PHE A 105 -6.67 26.86 -24.28
C PHE A 105 -8.07 26.40 -24.68
N ASN A 106 -9.06 26.57 -23.80
CA ASN A 106 -10.46 26.25 -24.10
C ASN A 106 -11.03 27.19 -25.20
N ALA A 107 -10.80 28.50 -25.08
CA ALA A 107 -11.20 29.46 -26.09
C ALA A 107 -10.50 29.22 -27.45
N MET A 108 -9.21 28.88 -27.42
CA MET A 108 -8.45 28.53 -28.64
C MET A 108 -9.07 27.32 -29.35
N ARG A 109 -9.40 26.25 -28.60
CA ARG A 109 -10.03 25.04 -29.16
C ARG A 109 -11.44 25.31 -29.70
N LEU A 110 -12.20 26.24 -29.09
CA LEU A 110 -13.57 26.58 -29.50
C LEU A 110 -13.62 27.47 -30.75
N TYR A 111 -12.78 28.50 -30.83
CA TYR A 111 -12.85 29.51 -31.89
C TYR A 111 -11.89 29.24 -33.05
N PHE A 112 -10.81 28.49 -32.83
CA PHE A 112 -9.79 28.21 -33.83
C PHE A 112 -9.48 26.70 -33.95
N PRO A 113 -10.46 25.86 -34.30
CA PRO A 113 -10.26 24.41 -34.37
C PRO A 113 -9.28 23.97 -35.47
N GLU A 114 -9.11 24.76 -36.53
CA GLU A 114 -8.19 24.45 -37.64
C GLU A 114 -6.78 25.03 -37.48
N SER A 115 -6.57 25.91 -36.49
CA SER A 115 -5.26 26.51 -36.24
C SER A 115 -4.46 25.65 -35.25
N GLY A 116 -3.58 24.80 -35.76
CA GLY A 116 -2.60 24.08 -34.94
C GLY A 116 -1.49 24.99 -34.40
N GLU A 117 -0.68 24.45 -33.48
CA GLU A 117 0.49 25.17 -32.95
C GLU A 117 1.56 25.37 -34.02
N ARG A 118 2.19 26.55 -34.04
CA ARG A 118 3.18 26.90 -35.08
C ARG A 118 4.49 26.15 -34.83
N ALA A 119 4.75 25.11 -35.62
CA ALA A 119 6.04 24.43 -35.65
C ALA A 119 6.94 25.05 -36.73
N SER A 120 8.16 25.47 -36.36
CA SER A 120 9.19 25.88 -37.31
C SER A 120 10.19 24.73 -37.52
N VAL A 121 10.41 24.35 -38.78
CA VAL A 121 11.43 23.38 -39.16
C VAL A 121 12.66 24.14 -39.63
N TYR A 122 13.76 24.04 -38.88
CA TYR A 122 15.04 24.61 -39.28
C TYR A 122 15.86 23.53 -39.99
N THR A 123 15.90 23.58 -41.31
CA THR A 123 16.86 22.79 -42.10
C THR A 123 18.16 23.58 -42.17
N GLY A 124 19.18 23.16 -41.41
CA GLY A 124 20.53 23.70 -41.53
C GLY A 124 21.14 23.29 -42.87
N VAL A 125 21.70 24.28 -43.59
CA VAL A 125 22.62 24.06 -44.70
C VAL A 125 24.03 24.36 -44.21
#